data_AF-A0A0N5A7J5-F1
#
_entry.id   AF-A0A0N5A7J5-F1
#
_cell.length_a   1.000
_cell.length_b   1.000
_cell.length_c   1.000
_cell.angle_alpha   90.00
_cell.angle_beta   90.00
_cell.angle_gamma   90.00
#
_symmetry.space_group_name_H-M   'P 1'
#
loop_
_entity.id
_entity.type
_entity.pdbx_description
1 polymer ?
#
loop_
_entity_poly.entity_id
_entity_poly.type
_entity_poly.pdbx_seq_one_letter_code
_entity_poly.pdbx_strand_id
1 'polypeptide(L)'
;MKLKLEKFFKFVILFILFLVKPQESSIGYKHCPEGKASINVNGRFSSGDQPYDVRNIELEECRHYRFYSECFWKDNISNPEDAKFHFNKSYDVTNYYYFNFRLVIYFLCDIITIFGKKECICVSKYSIEDNCVTCGDKSTSICGFYGVIKLEDRKYLTDTCNYLTRI
;
A
#
# COMPACT_ATOMS: atom_id res chain seq x y z
N MET A 1 6.69 -17.99 51.92
CA MET A 1 6.22 -16.76 51.23
C MET A 1 6.56 -16.72 49.72
N LYS A 2 6.61 -17.87 49.02
CA LYS A 2 6.98 -17.95 47.57
C LYS A 2 5.79 -17.80 46.60
N LEU A 3 4.60 -18.22 47.01
CA LEU A 3 3.39 -18.24 46.16
C LEU A 3 2.81 -16.85 45.78
N LYS A 4 3.16 -15.78 46.52
CA LYS A 4 2.69 -14.42 46.21
C LYS A 4 3.48 -13.75 45.09
N LEU A 5 4.77 -14.07 44.96
CA LEU A 5 5.65 -13.46 43.96
C LEU A 5 5.36 -13.99 42.55
N GLU A 6 5.11 -15.30 42.41
CA GLU A 6 4.78 -15.91 41.11
C GLU A 6 3.45 -15.41 40.53
N LYS A 7 2.43 -15.18 41.38
CA LYS A 7 1.16 -14.60 40.94
C LYS A 7 1.31 -13.15 40.50
N PHE A 8 2.15 -12.38 41.19
CA PHE A 8 2.45 -10.99 40.83
C PHE A 8 3.25 -10.91 39.52
N PHE A 9 4.25 -11.79 39.35
CA PHE A 9 5.05 -11.87 38.12
C PHE A 9 4.21 -12.22 36.88
N LYS A 10 3.29 -13.17 37.01
CA LYS A 10 2.35 -13.52 35.93
C LYS A 10 1.43 -12.35 35.57
N PHE A 11 0.99 -11.57 36.55
CA PHE A 11 0.15 -10.40 36.33
C PHE A 11 0.91 -9.27 35.62
N VAL A 12 2.16 -9.03 36.02
CA VAL A 12 3.02 -8.01 35.40
C VAL A 12 3.39 -8.37 33.96
N ILE A 13 3.70 -9.64 33.67
CA ILE A 13 3.98 -10.10 32.30
C ILE A 13 2.73 -9.96 31.41
N LEU A 14 1.55 -10.32 31.91
CA LEU A 14 0.29 -10.10 31.18
C LEU A 14 0.04 -8.61 30.92
N PHE A 15 0.29 -7.74 31.90
CA PHE A 15 0.11 -6.29 31.75
C PHE A 15 1.09 -5.66 30.75
N ILE A 16 2.34 -6.14 30.71
CA ILE A 16 3.33 -5.73 29.70
C ILE A 16 2.91 -6.20 28.31
N LEU A 17 2.38 -7.42 28.17
CA LEU A 17 1.86 -7.92 26.89
C LEU A 17 0.65 -7.12 26.37
N PHE A 18 -0.15 -6.49 27.24
CA PHE A 18 -1.23 -5.56 26.84
C PHE A 18 -0.74 -4.13 26.54
N LEU A 19 0.39 -3.70 27.11
CA LEU A 19 0.98 -2.37 26.87
C LEU A 19 1.79 -2.31 25.58
N VAL A 20 2.40 -3.43 25.17
CA VAL A 20 2.95 -3.58 23.82
C VAL A 20 1.76 -3.84 22.91
N LYS A 21 1.00 -2.77 22.59
CA LYS A 21 0.13 -2.82 21.40
C LYS A 21 1.04 -3.29 20.25
N PRO A 22 0.70 -4.38 19.55
CA PRO A 22 1.31 -4.61 18.26
C PRO A 22 1.15 -3.29 17.50
N GLN A 23 2.24 -2.81 16.91
CA GLN A 23 2.20 -1.68 16.00
C GLN A 23 1.44 -2.18 14.76
N GLU A 24 0.13 -2.37 14.92
CA GLU A 24 -0.79 -2.69 13.86
C GLU A 24 -0.80 -1.47 12.97
N SER A 25 -0.11 -1.61 11.85
CA SER A 25 -0.40 -0.91 10.61
C SER A 25 -1.89 -1.11 10.32
N SER A 26 -2.72 -0.24 10.89
CA SER A 26 -4.11 -0.14 10.51
C SER A 26 -4.12 0.68 9.23
N ILE A 27 -4.61 0.09 8.14
CA ILE A 27 -5.03 0.86 6.97
C ILE A 27 -6.14 1.80 7.47
N GLY A 28 -5.73 2.99 7.91
CA GLY A 28 -6.57 3.99 8.54
C GLY A 28 -7.03 5.03 7.53
N TYR A 29 -8.17 5.66 7.81
CA TYR A 29 -8.60 6.84 7.09
C TYR A 29 -8.10 8.10 7.81
N LYS A 30 -7.58 9.05 7.05
CA LYS A 30 -7.06 10.31 7.54
C LYS A 30 -8.01 11.45 7.20
N HIS A 31 -8.03 12.48 8.04
CA HIS A 31 -8.78 13.70 7.80
C HIS A 31 -7.85 14.90 7.99
N CYS A 32 -7.80 15.79 6.99
CA CYS A 32 -6.93 16.97 7.02
C CYS A 32 -7.78 18.25 6.94
N PRO A 33 -8.03 18.92 8.08
CA PRO A 33 -8.89 20.11 8.15
C PRO A 33 -8.41 21.28 7.28
N GLU A 34 -7.10 21.36 7.05
CA GLU A 34 -6.44 22.41 6.25
C GLU A 34 -6.60 22.21 4.74
N GLY A 35 -7.18 21.08 4.30
CA GLY A 35 -7.37 20.77 2.88
C GLY A 35 -6.10 20.36 2.14
N LYS A 36 -5.04 20.00 2.86
CA LYS A 36 -3.78 19.52 2.28
C LYS A 36 -3.27 18.27 2.95
N ALA A 37 -2.75 17.36 2.15
CA ALA A 37 -2.08 16.16 2.59
C ALA A 37 -0.76 15.99 1.85
N SER A 38 0.31 15.70 2.57
CA SER A 38 1.64 15.42 2.03
C SER A 38 1.99 13.96 2.23
N ILE A 39 2.71 13.41 1.25
CA ILE A 39 3.12 12.01 1.22
C ILE A 39 4.59 11.96 0.84
N ASN A 40 5.35 11.14 1.54
CA ASN A 40 6.69 10.73 1.15
C ASN A 40 6.78 9.20 1.23
N VAL A 41 6.45 8.54 0.12
CA VAL A 41 6.45 7.08 -0.03
C VAL A 41 7.38 6.67 -1.14
N ASN A 42 8.25 5.70 -0.85
CA ASN A 42 9.13 5.11 -1.84
C ASN A 42 9.04 3.59 -1.79
N GLY A 43 9.51 2.92 -2.83
CA GLY A 43 9.51 1.46 -2.86
C GLY A 43 10.03 0.90 -4.16
N ARG A 44 10.07 -0.43 -4.21
CA ARG A 44 10.43 -1.20 -5.40
C ARG A 44 9.59 -2.47 -5.43
N PHE A 45 9.08 -2.82 -6.61
CA PHE A 45 8.40 -4.10 -6.82
C PHE A 45 9.37 -5.11 -7.47
N SER A 46 9.68 -6.19 -6.75
CA SER A 46 10.60 -7.24 -7.23
C SER A 46 10.22 -8.63 -6.74
N SER A 47 10.67 -9.65 -7.48
CA SER A 47 10.69 -11.06 -7.06
C SER A 47 12.12 -11.43 -6.69
N GLY A 48 12.44 -11.46 -5.40
CA GLY A 48 13.85 -11.47 -4.96
C GLY A 48 14.56 -10.19 -5.44
N ASP A 49 15.72 -10.36 -6.08
CA ASP A 49 16.52 -9.24 -6.60
C ASP A 49 16.08 -8.74 -7.99
N GLN A 50 15.23 -9.50 -8.68
CA GLN A 50 14.79 -9.18 -10.04
C GLN A 50 13.57 -8.24 -10.01
N PRO A 51 13.65 -7.05 -10.63
CA PRO A 51 12.51 -6.13 -10.69
C PRO A 51 11.41 -6.71 -11.59
N TYR A 52 10.16 -6.44 -11.24
CA TYR A 52 9.05 -6.72 -12.15
C TYR A 52 9.02 -5.72 -13.31
N ASP A 53 8.50 -6.13 -14.46
CA ASP A 53 8.17 -5.18 -15.51
C ASP A 53 6.87 -4.43 -15.15
N VAL A 54 7.02 -3.14 -14.83
CA VAL A 54 5.90 -2.26 -14.46
C VAL A 54 5.70 -1.23 -15.56
N ARG A 55 4.47 -1.15 -16.06
CA ARG A 55 4.06 -0.17 -17.06
C ARG A 55 3.75 1.18 -16.44
N ASN A 56 3.01 1.18 -15.33
CA ASN A 56 2.59 2.40 -14.65
C ASN A 56 2.41 2.15 -13.16
N ILE A 57 2.65 3.20 -12.36
CA ILE A 57 2.37 3.28 -10.94
C ILE A 57 1.55 4.54 -10.72
N GLU A 58 0.31 4.40 -10.31
CA GLU A 58 -0.58 5.51 -10.03
C GLU A 58 -0.78 5.68 -8.53
N LEU A 59 -0.93 6.94 -8.12
CA LEU A 59 -1.36 7.30 -6.79
C LEU A 59 -2.81 7.81 -6.88
N GLU A 60 -3.68 7.25 -6.07
CA GLU A 60 -5.08 7.65 -5.96
C GLU A 60 -5.41 8.13 -4.55
N GLU A 61 -6.28 9.13 -4.45
CA GLU A 61 -6.97 9.52 -3.22
C GLU A 61 -8.34 8.83 -3.16
N CYS A 62 -8.51 7.89 -2.24
CA CYS A 62 -9.79 7.24 -1.96
C CYS A 62 -10.52 7.97 -0.84
N ARG A 63 -11.66 8.58 -1.18
CA ARG A 63 -12.52 9.36 -0.31
C ARG A 63 -13.58 8.45 0.28
N HIS A 64 -13.74 8.50 1.59
CA HIS A 64 -14.69 7.67 2.31
C HIS A 64 -15.85 8.52 2.80
N TYR A 65 -17.01 8.27 2.20
CA TYR A 65 -18.29 8.82 2.62
C TYR A 65 -19.01 7.81 3.50
N ARG A 66 -20.08 8.25 4.17
CA ARG A 66 -20.83 7.41 5.11
C ARG A 66 -21.35 6.09 4.51
N PHE A 67 -21.61 6.05 3.20
CA PHE A 67 -22.26 4.92 2.53
C PHE A 67 -21.51 4.38 1.32
N TYR A 68 -20.44 5.04 0.88
CA TYR A 68 -19.69 4.63 -0.31
C TYR A 68 -18.27 5.20 -0.27
N SER A 69 -17.43 4.77 -1.19
CA SER A 69 -16.08 5.30 -1.34
C SER A 69 -15.77 5.53 -2.82
N GLU A 70 -15.07 6.61 -3.12
CA GLU A 70 -14.70 7.00 -4.47
C GLU A 70 -13.20 7.30 -4.51
N CYS A 71 -12.49 6.77 -5.50
CA CYS A 71 -11.07 7.01 -5.68
C CYS A 71 -10.81 7.93 -6.87
N PHE A 72 -9.88 8.87 -6.68
CA PHE A 72 -9.52 9.88 -7.66
C PHE A 72 -8.03 9.78 -7.94
N TRP A 73 -7.68 9.70 -9.22
CA TRP A 73 -6.28 9.76 -9.64
C TRP A 73 -5.62 11.07 -9.21
N LYS A 74 -4.38 11.00 -8.72
CA LYS A 74 -3.61 12.15 -8.23
C LYS A 74 -2.26 12.32 -8.91
N ASP A 75 -1.56 11.23 -9.16
CA ASP A 75 -0.22 11.27 -9.72
C ASP A 75 0.11 9.94 -10.40
N ASN A 76 1.14 9.93 -11.25
CA ASN A 76 1.62 8.71 -11.86
C ASN A 76 3.14 8.71 -12.08
N ILE A 77 3.68 7.50 -12.24
CA ILE A 77 5.05 7.24 -12.70
C ILE A 77 4.94 6.19 -13.80
N SER A 78 5.18 6.63 -15.03
CA SER A 78 5.12 5.79 -16.22
C SER A 78 6.48 5.14 -16.51
N ASN A 79 6.48 3.85 -16.82
CA ASN A 79 7.66 3.03 -17.10
C ASN A 79 8.79 3.21 -16.06
N PRO A 80 8.52 3.00 -14.76
CA PRO A 80 9.52 3.16 -13.71
C PRO A 80 10.76 2.28 -13.96
N GLU A 81 11.94 2.87 -13.85
CA GLU A 81 13.20 2.13 -13.88
C GLU A 81 13.29 1.19 -12.68
N ASP A 82 13.67 -0.07 -12.92
CA ASP A 82 13.73 -1.15 -11.92
C ASP A 82 12.44 -1.34 -11.09
N ALA A 83 11.28 -0.92 -11.61
CA ALA A 83 10.03 -0.86 -10.86
C ALA A 83 10.14 -0.09 -9.53
N LYS A 84 11.04 0.88 -9.46
CA LYS A 84 11.20 1.80 -8.33
C LYS A 84 10.23 2.95 -8.43
N PHE A 85 9.78 3.46 -7.29
CA PHE A 85 8.95 4.65 -7.24
C PHE A 85 9.29 5.52 -6.03
N HIS A 86 9.00 6.81 -6.16
CA HIS A 86 9.07 7.76 -5.07
C HIS A 86 8.04 8.87 -5.30
N PHE A 87 6.98 8.89 -4.48
CA PHE A 87 6.09 10.04 -4.40
C PHE A 87 6.49 10.88 -3.19
N ASN A 88 6.96 12.09 -3.44
CA ASN A 88 7.31 13.08 -2.41
C ASN A 88 6.67 14.43 -2.76
N LYS A 89 5.39 14.57 -2.47
CA LYS A 89 4.58 15.74 -2.85
C LYS A 89 3.47 16.00 -1.85
N SER A 90 2.90 17.19 -1.98
CA SER A 90 1.68 17.62 -1.29
C SER A 90 0.55 17.69 -2.31
N TYR A 91 -0.62 17.24 -1.90
CA TYR A 91 -1.83 17.16 -2.71
C TYR A 91 -2.95 17.89 -1.99
N ASP A 92 -3.74 18.63 -2.76
CA ASP A 92 -4.98 19.19 -2.26
C ASP A 92 -5.96 18.04 -2.01
N VAL A 93 -6.52 18.02 -0.80
CA VAL A 93 -7.56 17.09 -0.34
C VAL A 93 -8.72 17.91 0.18
N THR A 94 -9.91 17.33 0.24
CA THR A 94 -10.98 18.09 0.91
C THR A 94 -10.79 18.06 2.44
N ASN A 95 -11.45 18.99 3.11
CA ASN A 95 -11.64 19.00 4.56
C ASN A 95 -13.03 18.50 5.02
N TYR A 96 -13.88 17.97 4.13
CA TYR A 96 -15.19 17.40 4.41
C TYR A 96 -15.25 15.88 4.66
N TYR A 97 -14.27 15.07 4.23
CA TYR A 97 -14.30 13.61 4.40
C TYR A 97 -12.98 13.05 4.93
N TYR A 98 -13.04 11.79 5.34
CA TYR A 98 -11.86 10.98 5.60
C TYR A 98 -11.40 10.33 4.30
N PHE A 99 -10.10 10.17 4.12
CA PHE A 99 -9.52 9.60 2.92
C PHE A 99 -8.37 8.64 3.23
N ASN A 100 -8.02 7.81 2.27
CA ASN A 100 -6.80 7.00 2.26
C ASN A 100 -6.13 7.19 0.90
N PHE A 101 -4.80 7.11 0.84
CA PHE A 101 -4.10 7.08 -0.45
C PHE A 101 -3.79 5.64 -0.86
N ARG A 102 -3.90 5.35 -2.15
CA ARG A 102 -3.69 4.00 -2.69
C ARG A 102 -2.73 4.04 -3.86
N LEU A 103 -1.83 3.07 -3.92
CA LEU A 103 -1.03 2.80 -5.10
C LEU A 103 -1.77 1.82 -6.02
N VAL A 104 -1.86 2.14 -7.30
CA VAL A 104 -2.36 1.23 -8.35
C VAL A 104 -1.23 0.92 -9.30
N ILE A 105 -0.83 -0.35 -9.35
CA ILE A 105 0.33 -0.82 -10.09
C ILE A 105 -0.12 -1.64 -11.28
N TYR A 106 0.43 -1.33 -12.45
CA TYR A 106 0.13 -1.99 -13.72
C TYR A 106 1.34 -2.84 -14.13
N PHE A 107 1.33 -4.11 -13.77
CA PHE A 107 2.37 -5.07 -14.12
C PHE A 107 2.17 -5.58 -15.54
N LEU A 108 3.25 -5.68 -16.30
CA LEU A 108 3.26 -6.43 -17.55
C LEU A 108 3.34 -7.91 -17.22
N CYS A 109 2.51 -8.71 -17.88
CA CYS A 109 2.37 -10.12 -17.63
C CYS A 109 2.18 -10.90 -18.91
N ASP A 110 2.37 -12.21 -18.82
CA ASP A 110 1.99 -13.16 -19.83
C ASP A 110 0.96 -14.15 -19.28
N ILE A 111 -0.07 -14.41 -20.07
CA ILE A 111 -1.00 -15.50 -19.82
C ILE A 111 -0.67 -16.64 -20.79
N ILE A 112 -0.48 -17.84 -20.24
CA ILE A 112 -0.33 -19.05 -21.01
C ILE A 112 -1.72 -19.64 -21.24
N THR A 113 -2.22 -19.53 -22.47
CA THR A 113 -3.48 -20.14 -22.89
C THR A 113 -3.23 -21.42 -23.67
N ILE A 114 -4.28 -22.22 -23.92
CA ILE A 114 -4.21 -23.37 -24.84
C ILE A 114 -3.77 -23.01 -26.27
N PHE A 115 -3.86 -21.73 -26.66
CA PHE A 115 -3.48 -21.21 -27.98
C PHE A 115 -2.09 -20.56 -27.98
N GLY A 116 -1.36 -20.65 -26.87
CA GLY A 116 -0.03 -20.04 -26.70
C GLY A 116 -0.01 -18.87 -25.74
N LYS A 117 1.12 -18.16 -25.75
CA LYS A 117 1.46 -17.07 -24.85
C LYS A 117 0.87 -15.74 -25.36
N LYS A 118 0.19 -15.00 -24.47
CA LYS A 118 -0.34 -13.65 -24.76
C LYS A 118 0.09 -12.66 -23.70
N GLU A 119 0.53 -11.48 -24.13
CA GLU A 119 0.82 -10.36 -23.24
C GLU A 119 -0.47 -9.79 -22.63
N CYS A 120 -0.37 -9.35 -21.38
CA CYS A 120 -1.45 -8.77 -20.60
C CYS A 120 -0.95 -7.69 -19.65
N ILE A 121 -1.89 -6.98 -19.04
CA ILE A 121 -1.63 -6.08 -17.91
C ILE A 121 -2.36 -6.62 -16.68
N CYS A 122 -1.61 -6.87 -15.61
CA CYS A 122 -2.15 -7.19 -14.28
C CYS A 122 -2.19 -5.93 -13.44
N VAL A 123 -3.36 -5.62 -12.86
CA VAL A 123 -3.51 -4.48 -11.95
C VAL A 123 -3.43 -4.98 -10.51
N SER A 124 -2.70 -4.28 -9.65
CA SER A 124 -2.69 -4.54 -8.20
C SER A 124 -2.80 -3.23 -7.43
N LYS A 125 -3.51 -3.28 -6.31
CA LYS A 125 -3.88 -2.09 -5.54
C LYS A 125 -3.37 -2.23 -4.11
N TYR A 126 -2.72 -1.20 -3.60
CA TYR A 126 -2.14 -1.20 -2.25
C TYR A 126 -2.50 0.08 -1.50
N SER A 127 -3.25 -0.04 -0.41
CA SER A 127 -3.49 1.10 0.47
C SER A 127 -2.20 1.51 1.18
N ILE A 128 -1.97 2.81 1.21
CA ILE A 128 -0.89 3.44 1.97
C ILE A 128 -1.37 3.58 3.41
N GLU A 129 -0.50 3.25 4.35
CA GLU A 129 -0.77 3.43 5.78
C GLU A 129 -1.00 4.91 6.12
N ASP A 130 -1.87 5.17 7.09
CA ASP A 130 -2.26 6.52 7.49
C ASP A 130 -1.11 7.34 8.11
N ASN A 131 -0.17 6.65 8.75
CA ASN A 131 1.07 7.18 9.31
C ASN A 131 2.04 7.71 8.23
N CYS A 132 1.90 7.28 6.98
CA CYS A 132 2.73 7.72 5.84
C CYS A 132 2.23 9.02 5.20
N VAL A 133 1.02 9.43 5.55
CA VAL A 133 0.39 10.66 5.08
C VAL A 133 0.50 11.69 6.20
N THR A 134 0.92 12.93 5.91
CA THR A 134 0.91 14.03 6.88
C THR A 134 -0.11 15.08 6.44
N CYS A 135 -0.82 15.72 7.37
CA CYS A 135 -1.67 16.86 7.00
C CYS A 135 -0.82 18.14 6.90
N GLY A 136 -1.06 18.93 5.86
CA GLY A 136 -0.29 20.13 5.55
C GLY A 136 0.74 19.93 4.42
N ASP A 137 1.52 20.98 4.18
CA ASP A 137 2.37 21.13 2.99
C ASP A 137 3.68 20.33 3.00
N LYS A 138 4.05 19.68 4.11
CA LYS A 138 5.32 18.95 4.23
C LYS A 138 5.12 17.62 4.95
N SER A 139 5.68 16.56 4.36
CA SER A 139 5.67 15.25 4.99
C SER A 139 6.58 15.24 6.21
N THR A 140 6.09 14.68 7.31
CA THR A 140 6.87 14.46 8.55
C THR A 140 7.36 13.02 8.69
N SER A 141 6.92 12.14 7.79
CA SER A 141 7.22 10.72 7.76
C SER A 141 7.74 10.31 6.37
N ILE A 142 8.61 9.30 6.33
CA ILE A 142 9.01 8.62 5.09
C ILE A 142 8.64 7.16 5.24
N CYS A 143 7.92 6.61 4.26
CA CYS A 143 7.51 5.22 4.26
C CYS A 143 8.10 4.46 3.08
N GLY A 144 8.73 3.32 3.40
CA GLY A 144 9.17 2.35 2.41
C GLY A 144 8.08 1.30 2.17
N PHE A 145 7.74 1.08 0.92
CA PHE A 145 6.79 0.05 0.50
C PHE A 145 7.55 -1.13 -0.12
N TYR A 146 7.50 -2.27 0.57
CA TYR A 146 7.97 -3.56 0.06
C TYR A 146 6.76 -4.46 -0.12
N GLY A 147 6.14 -4.39 -1.29
CA GLY A 147 4.89 -5.10 -1.57
C GLY A 147 5.12 -6.54 -2.02
N VAL A 148 4.46 -7.50 -1.36
CA VAL A 148 4.17 -8.83 -1.93
C VAL A 148 2.89 -8.71 -2.76
N ILE A 149 2.93 -9.13 -4.03
CA ILE A 149 1.82 -8.91 -4.96
C ILE A 149 0.59 -9.71 -4.57
N LYS A 150 -0.50 -9.01 -4.23
CA LYS A 150 -1.84 -9.58 -4.09
C LYS A 150 -2.63 -9.27 -5.36
N LEU A 151 -2.85 -10.31 -6.17
CA LEU A 151 -3.61 -10.26 -7.42
C LEU A 151 -5.11 -10.07 -7.14
N GLU A 152 -5.53 -8.82 -7.00
CA GLU A 152 -6.95 -8.47 -6.85
C GLU A 152 -7.48 -7.83 -8.14
N ASP A 153 -7.51 -8.64 -9.20
CA ASP A 153 -8.43 -8.54 -10.34
C ASP A 153 -8.38 -9.87 -11.13
N ARG A 154 -8.70 -10.98 -10.46
CA ARG A 154 -8.82 -12.33 -11.05
C ARG A 154 -10.22 -12.59 -11.61
N LYS A 155 -10.75 -11.71 -12.47
CA LYS A 155 -12.09 -11.94 -13.04
C LYS A 155 -12.10 -13.00 -14.16
N TYR A 156 -10.91 -13.38 -14.64
CA TYR A 156 -10.70 -14.43 -15.61
C TYR A 156 -9.48 -15.20 -15.16
N LEU A 157 -9.61 -16.50 -14.86
CA LEU A 157 -8.76 -17.56 -15.42
C LEU A 157 -8.85 -18.89 -14.65
N THR A 158 -9.04 -19.94 -15.46
CA THR A 158 -8.56 -21.32 -15.27
C THR A 158 -7.08 -21.49 -15.72
N ASP A 159 -6.44 -20.43 -16.22
CA ASP A 159 -5.05 -20.41 -16.73
C ASP A 159 -4.06 -19.75 -15.74
N THR A 160 -2.77 -20.02 -15.92
CA THR A 160 -1.67 -19.50 -15.08
C THR A 160 -1.12 -18.19 -15.65
N CYS A 161 -1.08 -17.13 -14.83
CA CYS A 161 -0.47 -15.85 -15.16
C CYS A 161 0.98 -15.81 -14.63
N ASN A 162 1.93 -15.51 -15.51
CA ASN A 162 3.34 -15.31 -15.16
C ASN A 162 3.70 -13.84 -15.39
N TYR A 163 4.27 -13.19 -14.39
CA TYR A 163 4.77 -11.82 -14.54
C TYR A 163 5.98 -11.78 -15.44
N LEU A 164 6.14 -10.68 -16.16
CA LEU A 164 7.34 -10.41 -16.93
C LEU A 164 8.45 -9.91 -15.99
N THR A 165 9.59 -10.58 -16.07
CA THR A 165 10.88 -10.13 -15.54
C THR A 165 11.82 -10.19 -16.74
N ARG A 166 12.32 -9.06 -17.23
CA ARG A 166 13.30 -9.04 -18.34
C ARG A 166 14.41 -10.08 -18.06
N ILE A 167 14.50 -11.08 -18.95
CA ILE A 167 15.54 -12.11 -18.98
C ILE A 167 16.72 -11.57 -19.78
#